data_AF-A0A7X7YXY6-F1
#
_entry.id   AF-A0A7X7YXY6-F1
#
_cell.length_a   1.000
_cell.length_b   1.000
_cell.length_c   1.000
_cell.angle_alpha   90.00
_cell.angle_beta   90.00
_cell.angle_gamma   90.00
#
_symmetry.space_group_name_H-M   'P 1'
#
loop_
_entity.id
_entity.type
_entity.pdbx_description
1 polymer ?
#
loop_
_entity_poly.entity_id
_entity_poly.type
_entity_poly.pdbx_seq_one_letter_code
_entity_poly.pdbx_strand_id
1 'polypeptide(L)'
;MNKAMKILVVAALIVSVAAIVVLKQQGKEGDASSGLETAAVAAVPPTSGLPRLVDLGAGKCIPCKMMAPILEELKEQYAGKLDVVFVDVWENPDAGKPYGIKMIPTQIFYDAGGKELFRHEGFFAKEDILAKWKEFGVDLSASGAAMPAFERLAPAKPDERPKDTVCYMCDGDINPKTLVTVQTDKGPVRLCGPHCYFIMYSCLTEDKAGFEKKVTVTDWATGKPVPITEAAFLSGEEETTGRPRIKAFAGRDAAVAERASSGGSVLALESLAQKEMSHRCGFCDRACYPQDSAEVIVEGGVHTWGCCSHCALGVAARTGKDIEVREKDRLTKQPIVVKTFEGKVASLEPATAVAWFGQRQKPDGTWASAGCFHQGFFTNADNLKKWVEQNPTETGRLISISQALADKMKLSPEQIQKACKIGECSPK
;
A
#
# COMPACT_ATOMS: atom_id res chain seq x y z
N MET A 1 -36.89 28.39 -44.00
CA MET A 1 -35.75 28.95 -44.77
C MET A 1 -35.69 28.28 -46.14
N ASN A 2 -35.90 29.04 -47.22
CA ASN A 2 -35.84 28.54 -48.60
C ASN A 2 -34.41 28.10 -48.96
N LYS A 3 -34.26 27.16 -49.93
CA LYS A 3 -32.96 26.58 -50.31
C LYS A 3 -31.91 27.66 -50.66
N ALA A 4 -32.33 28.76 -51.26
CA ALA A 4 -31.46 29.89 -51.58
C ALA A 4 -30.81 30.53 -50.34
N MET A 5 -31.57 30.70 -49.25
CA MET A 5 -31.05 31.29 -48.02
C MET A 5 -30.10 30.34 -47.27
N LYS A 6 -30.29 29.02 -47.37
CA LYS A 6 -29.32 28.04 -46.84
C LYS A 6 -28.00 28.09 -47.61
N ILE A 7 -28.05 28.23 -48.93
CA ILE A 7 -26.83 28.34 -49.76
C ILE A 7 -26.07 29.63 -49.46
N LEU A 8 -26.78 30.75 -49.28
CA LEU A 8 -26.17 32.03 -48.89
C LEU A 8 -25.50 31.97 -47.51
N VAL A 9 -26.13 31.32 -46.53
CA VAL A 9 -25.55 31.16 -45.18
C VAL A 9 -24.29 30.28 -45.22
N VAL A 10 -24.30 29.20 -45.99
CA VAL A 10 -23.13 28.32 -46.14
C VAL A 10 -22.00 29.03 -46.89
N ALA A 11 -22.31 29.79 -47.95
CA ALA A 11 -21.32 30.58 -48.67
C ALA A 11 -20.70 31.67 -47.78
N ALA A 12 -21.50 32.37 -46.99
CA ALA A 12 -21.03 33.36 -46.02
C ALA A 12 -20.13 32.74 -44.94
N LEU A 13 -20.48 31.54 -44.45
CA LEU A 13 -19.67 30.77 -43.51
C LEU A 13 -18.32 30.40 -44.13
N ILE A 14 -18.28 29.91 -45.35
CA ILE A 14 -17.03 29.54 -46.04
C ILE A 14 -16.12 30.77 -46.23
N VAL A 15 -16.69 31.91 -46.64
CA VAL A 15 -15.94 33.16 -46.79
C VAL A 15 -15.40 33.66 -45.44
N SER A 16 -16.19 33.56 -44.37
CA SER A 16 -15.74 33.97 -43.02
C SER A 16 -14.63 33.06 -42.48
N VAL A 17 -14.69 31.75 -42.73
CA VAL A 17 -13.64 30.80 -42.33
C VAL A 17 -12.36 31.06 -43.15
N ALA A 18 -12.48 31.32 -44.45
CA ALA A 18 -11.33 31.66 -45.29
C ALA A 18 -10.66 32.96 -44.84
N ALA A 19 -11.43 34.00 -44.49
CA ALA A 19 -10.91 35.25 -43.96
C ALA A 19 -10.17 35.07 -42.63
N ILE A 20 -10.69 34.22 -41.73
CA ILE A 20 -10.03 33.89 -40.45
C ILE A 20 -8.71 33.15 -40.69
N VAL A 21 -8.65 32.24 -41.67
CA VAL A 21 -7.42 31.51 -42.01
C VAL A 21 -6.35 32.44 -42.59
N VAL A 22 -6.74 33.37 -43.48
CA VAL A 22 -5.82 34.36 -44.06
C VAL A 22 -5.32 35.34 -42.99
N LEU A 23 -6.19 35.83 -42.10
CA LEU A 23 -5.77 36.67 -40.97
C LEU A 23 -4.85 35.92 -39.98
N LYS A 24 -5.05 34.62 -39.77
CA LYS A 24 -4.14 33.79 -38.96
C LYS A 24 -2.79 33.54 -39.63
N GLN A 25 -2.74 33.56 -40.97
CA GLN A 25 -1.49 33.42 -41.73
C GLN A 25 -0.71 34.74 -41.80
N GLN A 26 -1.40 35.89 -41.83
CA GLN A 26 -0.76 37.21 -41.80
C GLN A 26 -0.22 37.63 -40.42
N GLY A 27 -0.64 36.97 -39.33
CA GLY A 27 -0.06 37.14 -37.99
C GLY A 27 1.21 36.31 -37.73
N LYS A 28 1.79 35.69 -38.77
CA LYS A 28 2.86 34.70 -38.63
C LYS A 28 4.02 34.93 -39.59
N GLU A 29 4.39 36.19 -39.84
CA GLU A 29 5.64 36.56 -40.51
C GLU A 29 6.08 37.94 -40.00
N GLY A 30 7.07 37.94 -39.10
CA GLY A 30 7.60 39.16 -38.48
C GLY A 30 8.30 38.87 -37.16
N ASP A 31 9.43 38.16 -37.22
CA ASP A 31 10.75 38.69 -36.82
C ASP A 31 11.70 37.53 -36.48
N ALA A 32 12.80 37.46 -37.21
CA ALA A 32 13.88 36.53 -37.01
C ALA A 32 15.19 37.33 -36.94
N SER A 33 15.96 37.03 -35.89
CA SER A 33 17.33 37.45 -35.59
C SER A 33 17.52 38.78 -34.84
N SER A 34 17.66 38.69 -33.51
CA SER A 34 18.95 38.98 -32.85
C SER A 34 18.95 38.56 -31.37
N GLY A 35 20.04 37.92 -30.93
CA GLY A 35 20.44 37.86 -29.51
C GLY A 35 19.71 36.85 -28.62
N LEU A 36 20.09 35.56 -28.68
CA LEU A 36 19.97 34.69 -27.51
C LEU A 36 21.04 35.11 -26.48
N GLU A 37 20.68 36.05 -25.62
CA GLU A 37 21.21 36.08 -24.26
C GLU A 37 20.08 35.60 -23.35
N THR A 38 20.22 34.37 -22.85
CA THR A 38 19.48 33.91 -21.68
C THR A 38 19.89 34.79 -20.50
N ALA A 39 19.15 35.88 -20.28
CA ALA A 39 19.22 36.64 -19.05
C ALA A 39 18.77 35.71 -17.91
N ALA A 40 19.73 35.28 -17.11
CA ALA A 40 19.48 34.63 -15.84
C ALA A 40 18.68 35.60 -14.97
N VAL A 41 17.37 35.37 -14.87
CA VAL A 41 16.53 36.07 -13.88
C VAL A 41 17.07 35.64 -12.53
N ALA A 42 17.52 36.61 -11.72
CA ALA A 42 18.22 36.33 -10.47
C ALA A 42 17.31 35.65 -9.45
N ALA A 43 17.22 34.33 -9.59
CA ALA A 43 16.88 33.37 -8.56
C ALA A 43 17.83 33.54 -7.36
N VAL A 44 17.47 32.99 -6.20
CA VAL A 44 18.37 32.88 -5.03
C VAL A 44 19.76 32.46 -5.53
N PRO A 45 20.82 33.27 -5.32
CA PRO A 45 22.10 33.05 -5.98
C PRO A 45 22.68 31.66 -5.62
N PRO A 46 23.37 30.97 -6.55
CA PRO A 46 24.05 29.72 -6.26
C PRO A 46 25.10 29.96 -5.17
N THR A 47 24.88 29.40 -3.99
CA THR A 47 25.73 29.62 -2.81
C THR A 47 26.79 28.54 -2.64
N SER A 48 26.68 27.40 -3.33
CA SER A 48 27.41 26.18 -2.94
C SER A 48 28.06 25.38 -4.08
N GLY A 49 27.88 25.71 -5.36
CA GLY A 49 28.40 24.87 -6.46
C GLY A 49 27.84 23.44 -6.46
N LEU A 50 26.74 23.22 -5.73
CA LEU A 50 26.01 21.96 -5.64
C LEU A 50 24.76 22.03 -6.54
N PRO A 51 24.26 20.89 -7.05
CA PRO A 51 22.93 20.84 -7.62
C PRO A 51 21.90 21.34 -6.58
N ARG A 52 20.83 21.98 -7.06
CA ARG A 52 19.84 22.63 -6.19
C ARG A 52 18.41 22.28 -6.56
N LEU A 53 17.61 21.95 -5.55
CA LEU A 53 16.16 21.87 -5.61
C LEU A 53 15.55 23.13 -4.98
N VAL A 54 14.82 23.92 -5.76
CA VAL A 54 14.03 25.04 -5.24
C VAL A 54 12.56 24.65 -5.27
N ASP A 55 11.90 24.62 -4.11
CA ASP A 55 10.44 24.49 -4.00
C ASP A 55 9.83 25.87 -3.72
N LEU A 56 8.96 26.32 -4.62
CA LEU A 56 8.17 27.51 -4.44
C LEU A 56 6.77 27.12 -3.97
N GLY A 57 6.44 27.43 -2.73
CA GLY A 57 5.20 26.99 -2.09
C GLY A 57 4.64 28.03 -1.12
N ALA A 58 3.75 27.57 -0.23
CA ALA A 58 3.22 28.40 0.85
C ALA A 58 2.76 27.54 2.04
N GLY A 59 2.96 28.01 3.27
CA GLY A 59 2.67 27.25 4.49
C GLY A 59 1.20 26.87 4.71
N LYS A 60 0.24 27.49 4.01
CA LYS A 60 -1.20 27.20 4.11
C LYS A 60 -1.78 26.42 2.92
N CYS A 61 -0.99 26.18 1.87
CA CYS A 61 -1.40 25.40 0.73
C CYS A 61 -1.28 23.89 1.04
N ILE A 62 -2.33 23.09 0.80
CA ILE A 62 -2.38 21.67 1.21
C ILE A 62 -1.26 20.86 0.55
N PRO A 63 -1.07 20.86 -0.80
CA PRO A 63 0.06 20.18 -1.41
C PRO A 63 1.43 20.67 -0.91
N CYS A 64 1.59 21.97 -0.62
CA CYS A 64 2.84 22.50 -0.05
C CYS A 64 3.12 21.95 1.35
N LYS A 65 2.08 21.79 2.19
CA LYS A 65 2.22 21.14 3.50
C LYS A 65 2.67 19.69 3.38
N MET A 66 2.26 18.98 2.33
CA MET A 66 2.71 17.62 2.06
C MET A 66 4.16 17.58 1.53
N MET A 67 4.62 18.62 0.84
CA MET A 67 6.02 18.77 0.42
C MET A 67 6.98 19.05 1.58
N ALA A 68 6.55 19.82 2.59
CA ALA A 68 7.41 20.23 3.70
C ALA A 68 8.22 19.09 4.37
N PRO A 69 7.61 17.96 4.81
CA PRO A 69 8.39 16.86 5.41
C PRO A 69 9.38 16.23 4.42
N ILE A 70 9.03 16.17 3.13
CA ILE A 70 9.92 15.65 2.08
C ILE A 70 11.13 16.57 1.91
N LEU A 71 10.91 17.89 1.84
CA LEU A 71 11.98 18.87 1.66
C LEU A 71 12.94 18.89 2.85
N GLU A 72 12.44 18.86 4.08
CA GLU A 72 13.27 18.78 5.28
C GLU A 72 14.08 17.47 5.30
N GLU A 73 13.47 16.34 4.97
CA GLU A 73 14.19 15.07 4.89
C GLU A 73 15.28 15.09 3.82
N LEU A 74 15.00 15.64 2.62
CA LEU A 74 16.00 15.79 1.56
C LEU A 74 17.16 16.69 2.01
N LYS A 75 16.84 17.80 2.68
CA LYS A 75 17.83 18.76 3.18
C LYS A 75 18.74 18.14 4.22
N GLU A 76 18.19 17.37 5.17
CA GLU A 76 18.95 16.67 6.20
C GLU A 76 19.80 15.53 5.62
N GLN A 77 19.21 14.66 4.80
CA GLN A 77 19.88 13.45 4.28
C GLN A 77 20.95 13.74 3.23
N TYR A 78 20.80 14.82 2.47
CA TYR A 78 21.69 15.16 1.36
C TYR A 78 22.47 16.45 1.58
N ALA A 79 22.56 16.91 2.84
CA ALA A 79 23.39 18.04 3.23
C ALA A 79 24.82 17.91 2.68
N GLY A 80 25.30 18.97 2.02
CA GLY A 80 26.63 19.00 1.39
C GLY A 80 26.73 18.34 0.01
N LYS A 81 25.63 17.78 -0.52
CA LYS A 81 25.57 17.24 -1.90
C LYS A 81 24.40 17.79 -2.72
N LEU A 82 23.31 18.15 -2.05
CA LEU A 82 22.14 18.79 -2.65
C LEU A 82 21.79 20.04 -1.83
N ASP A 83 21.60 21.17 -2.50
CA ASP A 83 21.05 22.38 -1.87
C ASP A 83 19.52 22.34 -2.02
N VAL A 84 18.79 22.37 -0.91
CA VAL A 84 17.30 22.34 -0.90
C VAL A 84 16.79 23.65 -0.32
N VAL A 85 16.08 24.41 -1.15
CA VAL A 85 15.60 25.75 -0.83
C VAL A 85 14.08 25.77 -0.92
N PHE A 86 13.41 26.17 0.16
CA PHE A 86 11.99 26.48 0.16
C PHE A 86 11.78 27.98 0.11
N VAL A 87 10.89 28.44 -0.77
CA VAL A 87 10.49 29.85 -0.89
C VAL A 87 8.98 29.94 -0.65
N ASP A 88 8.59 30.55 0.46
CA ASP A 88 7.18 30.90 0.71
C ASP A 88 6.80 32.13 -0.11
N VAL A 89 6.06 31.92 -1.20
CA VAL A 89 5.67 32.99 -2.13
C VAL A 89 4.47 33.80 -1.64
N TRP A 90 3.82 33.39 -0.55
CA TRP A 90 2.76 34.17 0.09
C TRP A 90 3.33 35.12 1.15
N GLU A 91 4.37 34.71 1.86
CA GLU A 91 5.10 35.58 2.80
C GLU A 91 6.11 36.48 2.09
N ASN A 92 6.77 35.98 1.05
CA ASN A 92 7.74 36.75 0.26
C ASN A 92 7.46 36.64 -1.26
N PRO A 93 6.44 37.35 -1.77
CA PRO A 93 6.08 37.32 -3.19
C PRO A 93 7.23 37.75 -4.11
N ASP A 94 8.04 38.72 -3.67
CA ASP A 94 9.16 39.25 -4.46
C ASP A 94 10.26 38.21 -4.67
N ALA A 95 10.50 37.31 -3.71
CA ALA A 95 11.43 36.20 -3.87
C ALA A 95 10.95 35.16 -4.91
N GLY A 96 9.63 35.03 -5.13
CA GLY A 96 9.06 34.11 -6.12
C GLY A 96 8.99 34.66 -7.55
N LYS A 97 8.90 36.00 -7.72
CA LYS A 97 8.79 36.65 -9.04
C LYS A 97 9.84 36.21 -10.07
N PRO A 98 11.14 36.09 -9.73
CA PRO A 98 12.16 35.67 -10.68
C PRO A 98 11.91 34.32 -11.35
N TYR A 99 11.19 33.42 -10.68
CA TYR A 99 10.97 32.04 -11.14
C TYR A 99 9.78 31.90 -12.10
N GLY A 100 8.94 32.94 -12.21
CA GLY A 100 7.82 32.98 -13.17
C GLY A 100 6.79 31.87 -12.99
N ILE A 101 6.57 31.39 -11.76
CA ILE A 101 5.64 30.29 -11.46
C ILE A 101 4.19 30.71 -11.68
N LYS A 102 3.35 29.77 -12.10
CA LYS A 102 1.90 29.97 -12.30
C LYS A 102 1.04 29.27 -11.25
N MET A 103 1.62 28.30 -10.55
CA MET A 103 0.96 27.53 -9.50
C MET A 103 1.95 27.11 -8.42
N ILE A 104 1.42 26.75 -7.25
CA ILE A 104 2.20 26.23 -6.14
C ILE A 104 1.68 24.86 -5.70
N PRO A 105 2.56 23.96 -5.20
CA PRO A 105 4.00 24.12 -5.20
C PRO A 105 4.59 23.91 -6.60
N THR A 106 5.73 24.54 -6.87
CA THR A 106 6.53 24.28 -8.09
C THR A 106 7.95 23.93 -7.65
N GLN A 107 8.44 22.76 -8.05
CA GLN A 107 9.82 22.33 -7.77
C GLN A 107 10.68 22.55 -9.02
N ILE A 108 11.80 23.24 -8.87
CA ILE A 108 12.73 23.55 -9.95
C ILE A 108 14.09 22.96 -9.62
N PHE A 109 14.64 22.21 -10.57
CA PHE A 109 15.91 21.51 -10.49
C PHE A 109 16.97 22.34 -11.21
N TYR A 110 18.05 22.66 -10.52
CA TYR A 110 19.20 23.35 -11.07
C TYR A 110 20.45 22.47 -10.98
N ASP A 111 21.30 22.50 -12.01
CA ASP A 111 22.64 21.94 -11.90
C ASP A 111 23.55 22.80 -11.00
N ALA A 112 24.76 22.31 -10.75
CA ALA A 112 25.78 23.01 -9.98
C ALA A 112 26.18 24.38 -10.55
N GLY A 113 25.94 24.60 -11.85
CA GLY A 113 26.19 25.87 -12.53
C GLY A 113 25.01 26.84 -12.47
N GLY A 114 23.89 26.45 -11.85
CA GLY A 114 22.68 27.27 -11.76
C GLY A 114 21.80 27.23 -13.01
N LYS A 115 22.04 26.31 -13.95
CA LYS A 115 21.16 26.11 -15.10
C LYS A 115 19.95 25.28 -14.69
N GLU A 116 18.76 25.76 -15.04
CA GLU A 116 17.51 25.01 -14.85
C GLU A 116 17.52 23.74 -15.73
N LEU A 117 17.31 22.60 -15.10
CA LEU A 117 17.25 21.27 -15.72
C LEU A 117 15.81 20.83 -15.97
N PHE A 118 14.93 21.09 -15.01
CA PHE A 118 13.56 20.60 -15.01
C PHE A 118 12.70 21.38 -14.01
N ARG A 119 11.39 21.42 -14.27
CA ARG A 119 10.39 21.93 -13.33
C ARG A 119 9.18 21.01 -13.26
N HIS A 120 8.64 20.86 -12.07
CA HIS A 120 7.40 20.12 -11.77
C HIS A 120 6.40 21.04 -11.10
N GLU A 121 5.12 20.87 -11.43
CA GLU A 121 4.02 21.61 -10.82
C GLU A 121 3.11 20.64 -10.05
N GLY A 122 2.77 20.97 -8.81
CA GLY A 122 1.96 20.13 -7.91
C GLY A 122 2.81 19.31 -6.94
N PHE A 123 2.18 18.34 -6.26
CA PHE A 123 2.88 17.47 -5.31
C PHE A 123 3.91 16.60 -6.04
N PHE A 124 5.10 16.45 -5.43
CA PHE A 124 6.17 15.65 -5.99
C PHE A 124 6.79 14.75 -4.91
N ALA A 125 6.56 13.44 -5.03
CA ALA A 125 7.01 12.49 -4.02
C ALA A 125 8.54 12.40 -3.99
N LYS A 126 9.08 12.07 -2.81
CA LYS A 126 10.52 11.95 -2.58
C LYS A 126 11.20 11.05 -3.61
N GLU A 127 10.63 9.88 -3.89
CA GLU A 127 11.22 8.92 -4.82
C GLU A 127 11.27 9.45 -6.25
N ASP A 128 10.27 10.24 -6.66
CA ASP A 128 10.27 10.83 -8.00
C ASP A 128 11.30 11.95 -8.12
N ILE A 129 11.50 12.75 -7.05
CA ILE A 129 12.56 13.75 -6.96
C ILE A 129 13.93 13.07 -7.09
N LEU A 130 14.15 12.00 -6.33
CA LEU A 130 15.41 11.23 -6.37
C LEU A 130 15.62 10.58 -7.75
N ALA A 131 14.56 10.07 -8.38
CA ALA A 131 14.62 9.53 -9.73
C ALA A 131 15.00 10.61 -10.76
N LYS A 132 14.48 11.83 -10.61
CA LYS A 132 14.87 12.97 -11.46
C LYS A 132 16.33 13.37 -11.30
N TRP A 133 16.85 13.43 -10.07
CA TRP A 133 18.27 13.68 -9.87
C TRP A 133 19.16 12.64 -10.53
N LYS A 134 18.76 11.37 -10.44
CA LYS A 134 19.46 10.27 -11.13
C LYS A 134 19.43 10.42 -12.65
N GLU A 135 18.30 10.84 -13.23
CA GLU A 135 18.18 11.13 -14.68
C GLU A 135 19.16 12.23 -15.12
N PHE A 136 19.41 13.23 -14.27
CA PHE A 136 20.36 14.31 -14.53
C PHE A 136 21.82 13.95 -14.21
N GLY A 137 22.11 12.68 -13.89
CA GLY A 137 23.45 12.22 -13.57
C GLY A 137 23.96 12.66 -12.18
N VAL A 138 23.07 13.17 -11.32
CA VAL A 138 23.40 13.48 -9.93
C VAL A 138 23.16 12.23 -9.08
N ASP A 139 24.25 11.58 -8.68
CA ASP A 139 24.18 10.39 -7.83
C ASP A 139 24.04 10.77 -6.35
N LEU A 140 22.79 10.80 -5.88
CA LEU A 140 22.48 10.99 -4.47
C LEU A 140 22.51 9.67 -3.67
N SER A 141 22.69 8.51 -4.30
CA SER A 141 22.60 7.20 -3.65
C SER A 141 23.69 6.90 -2.62
N ALA A 142 24.82 7.61 -2.69
CA ALA A 142 25.98 7.43 -1.81
C ALA A 142 25.93 8.29 -0.52
N SER A 143 24.78 8.85 -0.15
CA SER A 143 24.69 9.91 0.90
C SER A 143 23.44 9.82 1.77
N GLY A 144 22.29 9.59 1.15
CA GLY A 144 21.13 9.04 1.84
C GLY A 144 21.19 7.55 1.59
N ALA A 145 21.10 6.73 2.64
CA ALA A 145 21.22 5.28 2.53
C ALA A 145 20.36 4.77 1.37
N ALA A 146 20.99 4.43 0.24
CA ALA A 146 20.33 3.60 -0.75
C ALA A 146 19.74 2.42 0.01
N MET A 147 18.44 2.20 -0.14
CA MET A 147 17.78 1.14 0.62
C MET A 147 18.57 -0.16 0.43
N PRO A 148 19.01 -0.81 1.53
CA PRO A 148 19.90 -1.93 1.41
C PRO A 148 19.19 -3.02 0.60
N ALA A 149 19.79 -3.41 -0.52
CA ALA A 149 19.32 -4.56 -1.27
C ALA A 149 19.41 -5.78 -0.35
N PHE A 150 18.26 -6.41 -0.10
CA PHE A 150 18.18 -7.62 0.68
C PHE A 150 17.08 -8.51 0.11
N GLU A 151 17.45 -9.72 -0.26
CA GLU A 151 16.52 -10.72 -0.76
C GLU A 151 16.89 -12.10 -0.24
N ARG A 152 15.87 -12.94 -0.11
CA ARG A 152 16.01 -14.36 0.16
C ARG A 152 15.07 -15.12 -0.77
N LEU A 153 15.60 -15.57 -1.89
CA LEU A 153 14.83 -16.25 -2.94
C LEU A 153 14.66 -17.76 -2.66
N ALA A 154 15.50 -18.34 -1.81
CA ALA A 154 15.33 -19.70 -1.31
C ALA A 154 15.26 -19.68 0.22
N PRO A 155 14.41 -20.52 0.85
CA PRO A 155 14.32 -20.55 2.31
C PRO A 155 15.67 -20.95 2.90
N ALA A 156 16.06 -20.31 4.01
CA ALA A 156 17.28 -20.66 4.74
C ALA A 156 17.22 -22.08 5.30
N LYS A 157 16.00 -22.54 5.64
CA LYS A 157 15.70 -23.92 5.97
C LYS A 157 14.38 -24.33 5.31
N PRO A 158 14.32 -25.47 4.60
CA PRO A 158 13.05 -26.03 4.15
C PRO A 158 12.10 -26.28 5.33
N ASP A 159 10.80 -26.16 5.09
CA ASP A 159 9.81 -26.58 6.08
C ASP A 159 9.69 -28.10 6.09
N GLU A 160 10.32 -28.72 7.09
CA GLU A 160 10.35 -30.18 7.28
C GLU A 160 9.20 -30.67 8.20
N ARG A 161 8.36 -29.75 8.71
CA ARG A 161 7.23 -30.14 9.55
C ARG A 161 6.28 -31.04 8.76
N PRO A 162 5.65 -32.05 9.40
CA PRO A 162 4.58 -32.80 8.77
C PRO A 162 3.50 -31.86 8.24
N LYS A 163 3.13 -31.98 6.96
CA LYS A 163 2.13 -31.10 6.30
C LYS A 163 0.83 -30.97 7.10
N ASP A 164 0.53 -31.98 7.88
CA ASP A 164 -0.69 -32.15 8.61
C ASP A 164 -0.67 -31.43 9.99
N THR A 165 0.49 -30.86 10.35
CA THR A 165 0.73 -29.99 11.52
C THR A 165 0.90 -28.52 11.15
N VAL A 166 0.88 -28.18 9.86
CA VAL A 166 1.07 -26.82 9.34
C VAL A 166 -0.26 -26.26 8.84
N CYS A 167 -0.63 -25.06 9.29
CA CYS A 167 -1.84 -24.41 8.85
C CYS A 167 -1.73 -24.01 7.37
N TYR A 168 -2.67 -24.48 6.55
CA TYR A 168 -2.73 -24.15 5.13
C TYR A 168 -2.83 -22.64 4.82
N MET A 169 -3.34 -21.85 5.77
CA MET A 169 -3.63 -20.44 5.54
C MET A 169 -2.48 -19.51 5.95
N CYS A 170 -1.84 -19.77 7.10
CA CYS A 170 -0.84 -18.88 7.69
C CYS A 170 0.54 -19.52 7.87
N ASP A 171 0.72 -20.77 7.46
CA ASP A 171 1.93 -21.60 7.65
C ASP A 171 2.39 -21.75 9.12
N GLY A 172 1.56 -21.33 10.07
CA GLY A 172 1.79 -21.48 11.51
C GLY A 172 1.50 -22.90 12.00
N ASP A 173 2.02 -23.22 13.18
CA ASP A 173 1.77 -24.51 13.83
C ASP A 173 0.30 -24.68 14.19
N ILE A 174 -0.21 -25.88 13.99
CA ILE A 174 -1.56 -26.26 14.39
C ILE A 174 -1.52 -26.80 15.81
N ASN A 175 -2.24 -26.14 16.73
CA ASN A 175 -2.61 -26.77 17.99
C ASN A 175 -3.72 -27.81 17.70
N PRO A 176 -3.51 -29.10 18.02
CA PRO A 176 -4.50 -30.14 17.74
C PRO A 176 -5.89 -29.85 18.33
N LYS A 177 -5.97 -29.13 19.46
CA LYS A 177 -7.22 -28.77 20.13
C LYS A 177 -8.04 -27.69 19.42
N THR A 178 -7.44 -26.94 18.51
CA THR A 178 -8.13 -25.88 17.75
C THR A 178 -8.22 -26.21 16.26
N LEU A 179 -7.69 -27.35 15.83
CA LEU A 179 -7.69 -27.78 14.43
C LEU A 179 -9.10 -27.70 13.84
N VAL A 180 -9.16 -27.06 12.68
CA VAL A 180 -10.31 -27.09 11.78
C VAL A 180 -9.89 -27.83 10.51
N THR A 181 -10.68 -28.82 10.09
CA THR A 181 -10.42 -29.59 8.88
C THR A 181 -11.54 -29.34 7.88
N VAL A 182 -11.18 -29.01 6.65
CA VAL A 182 -12.11 -28.87 5.53
C VAL A 182 -11.84 -29.95 4.50
N GLN A 183 -12.84 -30.76 4.18
CA GLN A 183 -12.72 -31.80 3.17
C GLN A 183 -12.83 -31.20 1.76
N THR A 184 -11.85 -31.51 0.90
CA THR A 184 -11.82 -31.11 -0.51
C THR A 184 -11.51 -32.30 -1.40
N ASP A 185 -11.70 -32.16 -2.71
CA ASP A 185 -11.44 -33.23 -3.68
C ASP A 185 -9.96 -33.63 -3.73
N LYS A 186 -9.06 -32.77 -3.27
CA LYS A 186 -7.61 -33.05 -3.18
C LYS A 186 -7.16 -33.48 -1.78
N GLY A 187 -8.11 -33.74 -0.90
CA GLY A 187 -7.89 -34.19 0.47
C GLY A 187 -8.18 -33.12 1.53
N PRO A 188 -7.87 -33.44 2.80
CA PRO A 188 -8.20 -32.58 3.92
C PRO A 188 -7.29 -31.36 3.99
N VAL A 189 -7.90 -30.19 4.12
CA VAL A 189 -7.24 -28.92 4.35
C VAL A 189 -7.28 -28.62 5.83
N ARG A 190 -6.11 -28.39 6.44
CA ARG A 190 -5.98 -28.19 7.88
C ARG A 190 -5.69 -26.74 8.22
N LEU A 191 -6.44 -26.22 9.18
CA LEU A 191 -6.39 -24.83 9.61
C LEU A 191 -6.20 -24.79 11.12
N CYS A 192 -5.37 -23.87 11.61
CA CYS A 192 -5.01 -23.81 13.04
C CYS A 192 -6.16 -23.40 13.96
N GLY A 193 -7.27 -22.89 13.42
CA GLY A 193 -8.39 -22.42 14.21
C GLY A 193 -9.57 -21.93 13.38
N PRO A 194 -10.72 -21.68 14.04
CA PRO A 194 -11.89 -21.08 13.40
C PRO A 194 -11.58 -19.79 12.64
N HIS A 195 -10.66 -18.95 13.14
CA HIS A 195 -10.27 -17.72 12.45
C HIS A 195 -9.70 -17.97 11.05
N CYS A 196 -8.72 -18.88 10.91
CA CYS A 196 -8.16 -19.24 9.61
C CYS A 196 -9.20 -19.92 8.70
N TYR A 197 -10.17 -20.62 9.28
CA TYR A 197 -11.34 -21.11 8.54
C TYR A 197 -12.19 -19.97 7.99
N PHE A 198 -12.55 -18.96 8.78
CA PHE A 198 -13.35 -17.84 8.28
C PHE A 198 -12.58 -16.92 7.33
N ILE A 199 -11.26 -16.79 7.49
CA ILE A 199 -10.39 -16.19 6.47
C ILE A 199 -10.55 -16.94 5.15
N MET A 200 -10.35 -18.27 5.15
CA MET A 200 -10.48 -19.11 3.95
C MET A 200 -11.88 -18.97 3.35
N TYR A 201 -12.92 -19.16 4.18
CA TYR A 201 -14.32 -19.08 3.79
C TYR A 201 -14.68 -17.72 3.19
N SER A 202 -14.18 -16.62 3.74
CA SER A 202 -14.41 -15.27 3.21
C SER A 202 -13.80 -15.06 1.82
N CYS A 203 -12.73 -15.79 1.50
CA CYS A 203 -12.06 -15.75 0.20
C CYS A 203 -12.74 -16.63 -0.86
N LEU A 204 -13.66 -17.51 -0.46
CA LEU A 204 -14.33 -18.41 -1.39
C LEU A 204 -15.20 -17.63 -2.40
N THR A 205 -15.05 -17.94 -3.68
CA THR A 205 -15.80 -17.36 -4.80
C THR A 205 -16.91 -18.26 -5.33
N GLU A 206 -16.87 -19.54 -4.97
CA GLU A 206 -17.88 -20.53 -5.32
C GLU A 206 -19.15 -20.38 -4.47
N ASP A 207 -20.21 -21.10 -4.86
CA ASP A 207 -21.39 -21.23 -4.02
C ASP A 207 -21.03 -21.90 -2.69
N LYS A 208 -21.43 -21.24 -1.60
CA LYS A 208 -21.10 -21.64 -0.23
C LYS A 208 -22.22 -22.44 0.42
N ALA A 209 -23.34 -22.67 -0.28
CA ALA A 209 -24.48 -23.40 0.24
C ALA A 209 -24.05 -24.80 0.74
N GLY A 210 -24.20 -25.05 2.04
CA GLY A 210 -23.84 -26.32 2.65
C GLY A 210 -22.34 -26.58 2.75
N PHE A 211 -21.48 -25.57 2.54
CA PHE A 211 -20.02 -25.73 2.62
C PHE A 211 -19.58 -26.22 4.00
N GLU A 212 -20.25 -25.76 5.05
CA GLU A 212 -20.04 -26.15 6.45
C GLU A 212 -20.17 -27.67 6.68
N LYS A 213 -20.91 -28.40 5.84
CA LYS A 213 -21.03 -29.86 5.93
C LYS A 213 -19.72 -30.60 5.66
N LYS A 214 -18.77 -29.94 4.99
CA LYS A 214 -17.42 -30.47 4.71
C LYS A 214 -16.43 -30.18 5.83
N VAL A 215 -16.87 -29.55 6.92
CA VAL A 215 -15.97 -28.95 7.92
C VAL A 215 -16.15 -29.64 9.26
N THR A 216 -15.02 -30.03 9.87
CA THR A 216 -14.96 -30.50 11.24
C THR A 216 -14.06 -29.60 12.08
N VAL A 217 -14.37 -29.50 13.36
CA VAL A 217 -13.59 -28.80 14.38
C VAL A 217 -13.20 -29.79 15.48
N THR A 218 -12.03 -29.62 16.09
CA THR A 218 -11.66 -30.44 17.23
C THR A 218 -12.41 -30.01 18.48
N ASP A 219 -13.09 -30.96 19.13
CA ASP A 219 -13.64 -30.78 20.47
C ASP A 219 -12.51 -30.54 21.48
N TRP A 220 -12.53 -29.37 22.12
CA TRP A 220 -11.47 -28.92 23.02
C TRP A 220 -11.25 -29.84 24.22
N ALA A 221 -12.32 -30.50 24.69
CA ALA A 221 -12.29 -31.39 25.84
C ALA A 221 -11.69 -32.75 25.49
N THR A 222 -12.16 -33.38 24.40
CA THR A 222 -11.80 -34.78 24.07
C THR A 222 -10.73 -34.92 22.99
N GLY A 223 -10.46 -33.87 22.22
CA GLY A 223 -9.56 -33.91 21.07
C GLY A 223 -10.15 -34.61 19.83
N LYS A 224 -11.43 -35.00 19.86
CA LYS A 224 -12.09 -35.67 18.74
C LYS A 224 -12.67 -34.68 17.73
N PRO A 225 -12.73 -35.02 16.44
CA PRO A 225 -13.40 -34.18 15.44
C PRO A 225 -14.92 -34.19 15.64
N VAL A 226 -15.54 -33.03 15.46
CA VAL A 226 -16.99 -32.80 15.51
C VAL A 226 -17.40 -32.03 14.24
N PRO A 227 -18.53 -32.35 13.58
CA PRO A 227 -19.08 -31.51 12.52
C PRO A 227 -19.24 -30.07 12.99
N ILE A 228 -18.76 -29.09 12.21
CA ILE A 228 -18.81 -27.68 12.63
C ILE A 228 -20.25 -27.20 12.90
N THR A 229 -21.22 -27.81 12.23
CA THR A 229 -22.66 -27.53 12.33
C THR A 229 -23.28 -28.01 13.65
N GLU A 230 -22.64 -28.94 14.33
CA GLU A 230 -23.09 -29.52 15.61
C GLU A 230 -22.33 -28.94 16.80
N ALA A 231 -21.24 -28.20 16.54
CA ALA A 231 -20.36 -27.68 17.57
C ALA A 231 -20.94 -26.43 18.28
N ALA A 232 -20.64 -26.31 19.57
CA ALA A 232 -20.77 -25.08 20.34
C ALA A 232 -19.40 -24.41 20.48
N PHE A 233 -19.34 -23.08 20.41
CA PHE A 233 -18.08 -22.35 20.44
C PHE A 233 -17.97 -21.48 21.68
N LEU A 234 -16.90 -21.61 22.45
CA LEU A 234 -16.56 -20.67 23.50
C LEU A 234 -15.61 -19.62 22.92
N SER A 235 -16.10 -18.38 22.84
CA SER A 235 -15.35 -17.21 22.39
C SER A 235 -14.95 -16.37 23.60
N GLY A 236 -13.66 -16.33 23.88
CA GLY A 236 -13.04 -15.40 24.82
C GLY A 236 -12.07 -14.48 24.09
N GLU A 237 -11.33 -13.68 24.86
CA GLU A 237 -10.29 -12.78 24.33
C GLU A 237 -8.97 -13.07 25.03
N GLU A 238 -7.87 -12.77 24.35
CA GLU A 238 -6.56 -12.67 24.98
C GLU A 238 -6.46 -11.31 25.68
N GLU A 239 -5.99 -11.31 26.92
CA GLU A 239 -6.12 -10.18 27.85
C GLU A 239 -5.34 -8.95 27.40
N THR A 240 -4.16 -9.13 26.80
CA THR A 240 -3.27 -8.01 26.45
C THR A 240 -3.60 -7.37 25.11
N THR A 241 -4.06 -8.16 24.15
CA THR A 241 -4.31 -7.74 22.77
C THR A 241 -5.79 -7.57 22.46
N GLY A 242 -6.68 -8.14 23.28
CA GLY A 242 -8.11 -8.26 22.96
C GLY A 242 -8.37 -9.21 21.79
N ARG A 243 -7.36 -10.00 21.36
CA ARG A 243 -7.49 -10.89 20.21
C ARG A 243 -8.44 -12.04 20.55
N PRO A 244 -9.46 -12.32 19.72
CA PRO A 244 -10.38 -13.42 20.00
C PRO A 244 -9.68 -14.78 20.09
N ARG A 245 -10.13 -15.59 21.05
CA ARG A 245 -9.75 -17.00 21.24
C ARG A 245 -11.00 -17.86 21.16
N ILE A 246 -11.01 -18.83 20.24
CA ILE A 246 -12.16 -19.68 20.00
C ILE A 246 -11.81 -21.14 20.34
N LYS A 247 -12.64 -21.75 21.19
CA LYS A 247 -12.61 -23.18 21.49
C LYS A 247 -13.90 -23.81 20.99
N ALA A 248 -13.82 -24.94 20.30
CA ALA A 248 -15.00 -25.68 19.86
C ALA A 248 -15.30 -26.84 20.81
N PHE A 249 -16.58 -27.18 20.97
CA PHE A 249 -17.06 -28.25 21.82
C PHE A 249 -18.12 -29.08 21.09
N ALA A 250 -18.14 -30.39 21.35
CA ALA A 250 -19.15 -31.30 20.81
C ALA A 250 -20.59 -30.96 21.24
N GLY A 251 -20.75 -30.19 22.32
CA GLY A 251 -22.05 -29.76 22.81
C GLY A 251 -21.96 -28.54 23.70
N ARG A 252 -23.10 -27.87 23.87
CA ARG A 252 -23.22 -26.63 24.64
C ARG A 252 -22.81 -26.79 26.10
N ASP A 253 -23.15 -27.91 26.73
CA ASP A 253 -22.90 -28.12 28.16
C ASP A 253 -21.40 -28.14 28.49
N ALA A 254 -20.59 -28.76 27.62
CA ALA A 254 -19.13 -28.76 27.76
C ALA A 254 -18.55 -27.34 27.60
N ALA A 255 -19.05 -26.56 26.64
CA ALA A 255 -18.65 -25.16 26.47
C ALA A 255 -19.04 -24.30 27.68
N VAL A 256 -20.21 -24.53 28.28
CA VAL A 256 -20.68 -23.85 29.49
C VAL A 256 -19.81 -24.22 30.70
N ALA A 257 -19.42 -25.48 30.83
CA ALA A 257 -18.51 -25.93 31.88
C ALA A 257 -17.13 -25.25 31.75
N GLU A 258 -16.54 -25.22 30.55
CA GLU A 258 -15.25 -24.53 30.31
C GLU A 258 -15.34 -23.01 30.54
N ARG A 259 -16.49 -22.40 30.24
CA ARG A 259 -16.72 -20.97 30.48
C ARG A 259 -16.56 -20.61 31.96
N ALA A 260 -16.90 -21.52 32.88
CA ALA A 260 -16.78 -21.25 34.32
C ALA A 260 -15.34 -20.97 34.75
N SER A 261 -14.35 -21.58 34.08
CA SER A 261 -12.92 -21.37 34.37
C SER A 261 -12.25 -20.34 33.47
N SER A 262 -12.70 -20.20 32.21
CA SER A 262 -12.01 -19.39 31.20
C SER A 262 -12.76 -18.14 30.73
N GLY A 263 -13.97 -17.90 31.26
CA GLY A 263 -14.81 -16.77 30.87
C GLY A 263 -15.29 -16.84 29.42
N GLY A 264 -15.78 -15.70 28.90
CA GLY A 264 -16.22 -15.56 27.51
C GLY A 264 -17.69 -15.92 27.25
N SER A 265 -18.04 -16.03 25.97
CA SER A 265 -19.40 -16.24 25.47
C SER A 265 -19.52 -17.57 24.72
N VAL A 266 -20.55 -18.37 25.04
CA VAL A 266 -20.90 -19.57 24.27
C VAL A 266 -21.77 -19.17 23.08
N LEU A 267 -21.29 -19.42 21.87
CA LEU A 267 -21.87 -19.03 20.60
C LEU A 267 -22.28 -20.26 19.78
N ALA A 268 -23.37 -20.11 19.01
CA ALA A 268 -23.67 -21.00 17.89
C ALA A 268 -22.79 -20.64 16.68
N LEU A 269 -22.72 -21.54 15.70
CA LEU A 269 -21.91 -21.34 14.48
C LEU A 269 -22.26 -20.03 13.76
N GLU A 270 -23.55 -19.70 13.60
CA GLU A 270 -23.97 -18.49 12.90
C GLU A 270 -23.47 -17.21 13.60
N SER A 271 -23.62 -17.14 14.92
CA SER A 271 -23.12 -16.00 15.70
C SER A 271 -21.60 -15.91 15.69
N LEU A 272 -20.89 -17.05 15.71
CA LEU A 272 -19.45 -17.06 15.54
C LEU A 272 -19.06 -16.54 14.14
N ALA A 273 -19.71 -17.03 13.10
CA ALA A 273 -19.46 -16.63 11.72
C ALA A 273 -19.64 -15.12 11.53
N GLN A 274 -20.71 -14.54 12.08
CA GLN A 274 -20.95 -13.10 12.06
C GLN A 274 -19.81 -12.32 12.76
N LYS A 275 -19.33 -12.81 13.91
CA LYS A 275 -18.20 -12.18 14.63
C LYS A 275 -16.90 -12.27 13.84
N GLU A 276 -16.56 -13.45 13.33
CA GLU A 276 -15.33 -13.69 12.58
C GLU A 276 -15.25 -12.92 11.27
N MET A 277 -16.40 -12.66 10.66
CA MET A 277 -16.49 -11.91 9.39
C MET A 277 -16.92 -10.44 9.58
N SER A 278 -17.04 -9.97 10.82
CA SER A 278 -17.49 -8.59 11.13
C SER A 278 -16.55 -7.52 10.59
N HIS A 279 -15.25 -7.82 10.54
CA HIS A 279 -14.22 -6.94 10.04
C HIS A 279 -13.60 -7.55 8.79
N ARG A 280 -13.50 -6.74 7.74
CA ARG A 280 -13.00 -7.15 6.44
C ARG A 280 -11.95 -6.17 5.96
N CYS A 281 -10.97 -6.73 5.25
CA CYS A 281 -9.94 -5.95 4.58
C CYS A 281 -10.58 -5.00 3.55
N GLY A 282 -10.35 -3.70 3.70
CA GLY A 282 -10.85 -2.66 2.80
C GLY A 282 -10.28 -2.76 1.38
N PHE A 283 -9.23 -3.54 1.17
CA PHE A 283 -8.69 -3.82 -0.16
C PHE A 283 -9.21 -5.11 -0.77
N CYS A 284 -9.14 -6.22 -0.03
CA CYS A 284 -9.34 -7.55 -0.62
C CYS A 284 -10.55 -8.32 -0.07
N ASP A 285 -11.34 -7.70 0.81
CA ASP A 285 -12.55 -8.24 1.44
C ASP A 285 -12.34 -9.51 2.31
N ARG A 286 -11.10 -9.92 2.55
CA ARG A 286 -10.76 -11.01 3.47
C ARG A 286 -11.19 -10.66 4.89
N ALA A 287 -11.82 -11.59 5.59
CA ALA A 287 -12.08 -11.47 7.02
C ALA A 287 -10.77 -11.31 7.80
N CYS A 288 -10.72 -10.38 8.75
CA CYS A 288 -9.50 -10.10 9.49
C CYS A 288 -9.83 -9.60 10.89
N TYR A 289 -8.96 -9.91 11.85
CA TYR A 289 -9.04 -9.30 13.16
C TYR A 289 -8.36 -7.93 13.16
N PRO A 290 -8.99 -6.87 13.69
CA PRO A 290 -8.36 -5.58 13.92
C PRO A 290 -7.01 -5.69 14.64
N GLN A 291 -6.89 -6.63 15.58
CA GLN A 291 -5.68 -6.87 16.38
C GLN A 291 -4.47 -7.32 15.57
N ASP A 292 -4.71 -8.00 14.43
CA ASP A 292 -3.67 -8.55 13.55
C ASP A 292 -3.48 -7.71 12.27
N SER A 293 -4.36 -6.73 12.04
CA SER A 293 -4.47 -5.97 10.80
C SER A 293 -3.83 -4.59 10.90
N ALA A 294 -3.49 -4.01 9.76
CA ALA A 294 -3.16 -2.60 9.67
C ALA A 294 -4.46 -1.77 9.69
N GLU A 295 -4.53 -0.75 10.53
CA GLU A 295 -5.62 0.23 10.47
C GLU A 295 -5.41 1.11 9.24
N VAL A 296 -6.50 1.42 8.53
CA VAL A 296 -6.48 2.33 7.40
C VAL A 296 -7.58 3.37 7.57
N ILE A 297 -7.18 4.64 7.57
CA ILE A 297 -8.09 5.78 7.64
C ILE A 297 -8.14 6.38 6.24
N VAL A 298 -9.29 6.29 5.60
CA VAL A 298 -9.52 6.83 4.25
C VAL A 298 -9.98 8.28 4.35
N GLU A 299 -9.59 9.10 3.37
CA GLU A 299 -10.05 10.47 3.21
C GLU A 299 -11.59 10.60 3.42
N GLY A 300 -11.97 11.51 4.31
CA GLY A 300 -13.33 11.65 4.83
C GLY A 300 -13.58 10.95 6.17
N GLY A 301 -12.56 10.32 6.77
CA GLY A 301 -12.61 9.76 8.12
C GLY A 301 -13.20 8.34 8.19
N VAL A 302 -13.23 7.61 7.07
CA VAL A 302 -13.72 6.22 7.06
C VAL A 302 -12.61 5.30 7.53
N HIS A 303 -12.85 4.58 8.63
CA HIS A 303 -11.90 3.57 9.13
C HIS A 303 -12.17 2.22 8.47
N THR A 304 -11.11 1.56 8.03
CA THR A 304 -11.09 0.20 7.49
C THR A 304 -9.77 -0.49 7.85
N TRP A 305 -9.53 -1.67 7.28
CA TRP A 305 -8.40 -2.52 7.64
C TRP A 305 -7.65 -3.01 6.41
N GLY A 306 -6.33 -3.20 6.54
CA GLY A 306 -5.54 -4.05 5.67
C GLY A 306 -5.24 -5.36 6.37
N CYS A 307 -5.68 -6.49 5.84
CA CYS A 307 -5.33 -7.80 6.41
C CYS A 307 -3.83 -8.13 6.35
N CYS A 308 -3.06 -7.33 5.61
CA CYS A 308 -1.61 -7.22 5.68
C CYS A 308 -1.18 -5.81 5.23
N SER A 309 0.09 -5.49 5.40
CA SER A 309 0.68 -4.18 5.09
C SER A 309 0.46 -3.76 3.63
N HIS A 310 0.61 -4.71 2.69
CA HIS A 310 0.42 -4.43 1.28
C HIS A 310 -1.06 -4.24 0.92
N CYS A 311 -1.97 -4.96 1.58
CA CYS A 311 -3.40 -4.73 1.40
C CYS A 311 -3.84 -3.40 2.00
N ALA A 312 -3.20 -2.95 3.08
CA ALA A 312 -3.45 -1.64 3.67
C ALA A 312 -3.19 -0.51 2.66
N LEU A 313 -2.03 -0.54 1.99
CA LEU A 313 -1.71 0.36 0.87
C LEU A 313 -2.67 0.19 -0.30
N GLY A 314 -3.11 -1.03 -0.57
CA GLY A 314 -4.07 -1.33 -1.63
C GLY A 314 -5.42 -0.64 -1.47
N VAL A 315 -5.80 -0.21 -0.25
CA VAL A 315 -7.04 0.55 -0.03
C VAL A 315 -7.04 1.85 -0.84
N ALA A 316 -5.89 2.51 -0.99
CA ALA A 316 -5.77 3.71 -1.84
C ALA A 316 -6.13 3.38 -3.29
N ALA A 317 -5.58 2.28 -3.83
CA ALA A 317 -5.87 1.83 -5.19
C ALA A 317 -7.36 1.47 -5.39
N ARG A 318 -7.98 0.83 -4.40
CA ARG A 318 -9.39 0.42 -4.49
C ARG A 318 -10.36 1.59 -4.36
N THR A 319 -10.02 2.58 -3.53
CA THR A 319 -10.92 3.71 -3.24
C THR A 319 -10.66 4.91 -4.14
N GLY A 320 -9.46 5.01 -4.74
CA GLY A 320 -9.00 6.20 -5.46
C GLY A 320 -8.79 7.41 -4.55
N LYS A 321 -8.70 7.18 -3.23
CA LYS A 321 -8.60 8.23 -2.20
C LYS A 321 -7.28 8.15 -1.46
N ASP A 322 -6.93 9.26 -0.83
CA ASP A 322 -5.82 9.28 0.10
C ASP A 322 -6.12 8.52 1.38
N ILE A 323 -5.07 7.92 1.95
CA ILE A 323 -5.16 7.07 3.13
C ILE A 323 -4.05 7.39 4.13
N GLU A 324 -4.34 7.12 5.40
CA GLU A 324 -3.36 6.95 6.46
C GLU A 324 -3.38 5.49 6.91
N VAL A 325 -2.26 4.78 6.72
CA VAL A 325 -2.06 3.43 7.23
C VAL A 325 -1.33 3.51 8.56
N ARG A 326 -1.86 2.82 9.58
CA ARG A 326 -1.20 2.63 10.87
C ARG A 326 -0.98 1.14 11.09
N GLU A 327 0.28 0.75 11.15
CA GLU A 327 0.69 -0.63 11.39
C GLU A 327 1.80 -0.68 12.43
N LYS A 328 2.07 -1.85 12.97
CA LYS A 328 3.18 -2.09 13.89
C LYS A 328 4.28 -2.86 13.15
N ASP A 329 5.53 -2.50 13.39
CA ASP A 329 6.70 -3.27 12.98
C ASP A 329 6.51 -4.75 13.34
N ARG A 330 6.72 -5.62 12.36
CA ARG A 330 6.42 -7.05 12.53
C ARG A 330 7.26 -7.70 13.63
N LEU A 331 8.49 -7.23 13.84
CA LEU A 331 9.43 -7.68 14.86
C LEU A 331 9.21 -6.97 16.20
N THR A 332 9.36 -5.64 16.22
CA THR A 332 9.48 -4.85 17.46
C THR A 332 8.15 -4.32 17.98
N LYS A 333 7.10 -4.37 17.17
CA LYS A 333 5.77 -3.80 17.43
C LYS A 333 5.73 -2.27 17.54
N GLN A 334 6.83 -1.58 17.23
CA GLN A 334 6.85 -0.12 17.14
C GLN A 334 5.92 0.39 16.04
N PRO A 335 5.28 1.57 16.22
CA PRO A 335 4.33 2.09 15.25
C PRO A 335 5.02 2.51 13.95
N ILE A 336 4.32 2.30 12.84
CA ILE A 336 4.66 2.75 11.49
C ILE A 336 3.41 3.43 10.93
N VAL A 337 3.57 4.66 10.46
CA VAL A 337 2.50 5.46 9.85
C VAL A 337 2.89 5.83 8.42
N VAL A 338 1.99 5.55 7.48
CA VAL A 338 2.15 5.91 6.07
C VAL A 338 0.97 6.80 5.68
N LYS A 339 1.24 7.99 5.16
CA LYS A 339 0.21 8.89 4.61
C LYS A 339 0.41 9.04 3.12
N THR A 340 -0.68 8.96 2.35
CA THR A 340 -0.63 9.18 0.91
C THR A 340 -1.17 10.54 0.52
N PHE A 341 -0.69 11.05 -0.61
CA PHE A 341 -1.27 12.19 -1.32
C PHE A 341 -1.22 11.92 -2.83
N GLU A 342 -2.35 12.03 -3.51
CA GLU A 342 -2.49 11.80 -4.96
C GLU A 342 -1.89 10.45 -5.40
N GLY A 343 -2.12 9.40 -4.61
CA GLY A 343 -1.68 8.04 -4.93
C GLY A 343 -0.19 7.75 -4.70
N LYS A 344 0.53 8.67 -4.05
CA LYS A 344 1.95 8.53 -3.70
C LYS A 344 2.15 8.66 -2.19
N VAL A 345 3.28 8.19 -1.67
CA VAL A 345 3.62 8.38 -0.26
C VAL A 345 4.00 9.84 -0.02
N ALA A 346 3.31 10.49 0.90
CA ALA A 346 3.53 11.88 1.30
C ALA A 346 4.26 12.00 2.64
N SER A 347 4.02 11.08 3.57
CA SER A 347 4.78 10.97 4.81
C SER A 347 4.98 9.50 5.18
N LEU A 348 6.14 9.20 5.76
CA LEU A 348 6.50 7.89 6.28
C LEU A 348 7.18 8.05 7.64
N GLU A 349 6.58 7.47 8.68
CA GLU A 349 7.07 7.58 10.05
C GLU A 349 7.26 6.18 10.66
N PRO A 350 8.48 5.79 11.08
CA PRO A 350 9.74 6.52 10.85
C PRO A 350 10.13 6.50 9.37
N ALA A 351 10.88 7.52 8.92
CA ALA A 351 11.32 7.63 7.52
C ALA A 351 12.20 6.46 7.06
N THR A 352 12.79 5.73 8.00
CA THR A 352 13.58 4.52 7.73
C THR A 352 12.73 3.27 7.46
N ALA A 353 11.41 3.35 7.57
CA ALA A 353 10.54 2.18 7.47
C ALA A 353 10.59 1.54 6.07
N VAL A 354 10.50 0.22 6.06
CA VAL A 354 10.59 -0.61 4.85
C VAL A 354 9.52 -1.70 4.86
N ALA A 355 9.30 -2.32 3.70
CA ALA A 355 8.38 -3.44 3.55
C ALA A 355 9.12 -4.72 3.14
N TRP A 356 8.69 -5.85 3.68
CA TRP A 356 9.03 -7.16 3.15
C TRP A 356 7.97 -7.59 2.16
N PHE A 357 8.38 -7.84 0.92
CA PHE A 357 7.56 -8.45 -0.11
C PHE A 357 7.82 -9.96 -0.15
N GLY A 358 7.00 -10.72 0.56
CA GLY A 358 7.08 -12.18 0.57
C GLY A 358 6.71 -12.75 -0.79
N GLN A 359 7.58 -13.57 -1.35
CA GLN A 359 7.43 -14.17 -2.67
C GLN A 359 7.82 -15.63 -2.68
N ARG A 360 7.17 -16.39 -3.55
CA ARG A 360 7.47 -17.80 -3.80
C ARG A 360 7.53 -18.05 -5.29
N GLN A 361 8.38 -19.00 -5.67
CA GLN A 361 8.47 -19.44 -7.05
C GLN A 361 7.38 -20.48 -7.32
N LYS A 362 6.66 -20.29 -8.43
CA LYS A 362 5.69 -21.27 -8.95
C LYS A 362 6.43 -22.42 -9.64
N PRO A 363 5.77 -23.58 -9.85
CA PRO A 363 6.35 -24.70 -10.59
C PRO A 363 6.84 -24.35 -12.01
N ASP A 364 6.28 -23.31 -12.63
CA ASP A 364 6.66 -22.80 -13.94
C ASP A 364 7.87 -21.85 -13.92
N GLY A 365 8.50 -21.65 -12.75
CA GLY A 365 9.65 -20.77 -12.56
C GLY A 365 9.32 -19.30 -12.35
N THR A 366 8.05 -18.90 -12.51
CA THR A 366 7.63 -17.50 -12.29
C THR A 366 7.47 -17.17 -10.81
N TRP A 367 7.65 -15.90 -10.46
CA TRP A 367 7.50 -15.42 -9.08
C TRP A 367 6.08 -14.92 -8.82
N ALA A 368 5.54 -15.29 -7.67
CA ALA A 368 4.26 -14.81 -7.16
C ALA A 368 4.39 -14.33 -5.73
N SER A 369 3.36 -13.64 -5.23
CA SER A 369 3.28 -13.37 -3.81
C SER A 369 3.24 -14.69 -3.03
N ALA A 370 3.90 -14.71 -1.87
CA ALA A 370 3.75 -15.79 -0.91
C ALA A 370 2.39 -15.72 -0.19
N GLY A 371 1.66 -14.61 -0.31
CA GLY A 371 0.37 -14.39 0.34
C GLY A 371 0.46 -13.33 1.44
N CYS A 372 -0.70 -12.96 2.00
CA CYS A 372 -0.81 -11.84 2.95
C CYS A 372 -0.05 -12.07 4.27
N PHE A 373 0.10 -13.32 4.72
CA PHE A 373 0.81 -13.65 5.97
C PHE A 373 2.33 -13.46 5.88
N HIS A 374 2.84 -13.37 4.66
CA HIS A 374 4.26 -13.24 4.32
C HIS A 374 4.62 -11.80 3.93
N GLN A 375 3.78 -10.84 4.32
CA GLN A 375 4.00 -9.41 4.08
C GLN A 375 4.11 -8.70 5.43
N GLY A 376 4.99 -7.71 5.53
CA GLY A 376 5.17 -6.97 6.77
C GLY A 376 5.87 -5.64 6.58
N PHE A 377 5.54 -4.66 7.41
CA PHE A 377 6.34 -3.45 7.59
C PHE A 377 7.32 -3.59 8.76
N PHE A 378 8.43 -2.87 8.64
CA PHE A 378 9.50 -2.78 9.62
C PHE A 378 9.95 -1.33 9.73
N THR A 379 10.29 -0.86 10.93
CA THR A 379 10.77 0.52 11.15
C THR A 379 12.10 0.78 10.45
N ASN A 380 12.87 -0.27 10.13
CA ASN A 380 14.11 -0.19 9.38
C ASN A 380 14.50 -1.54 8.77
N ALA A 381 15.48 -1.52 7.86
CA ALA A 381 15.98 -2.70 7.18
C ALA A 381 16.63 -3.74 8.12
N ASP A 382 17.24 -3.32 9.21
CA ASP A 382 17.91 -4.25 10.14
C ASP A 382 16.89 -5.07 10.94
N ASN A 383 15.77 -4.46 11.35
CA ASN A 383 14.64 -5.18 11.94
C ASN A 383 14.07 -6.20 10.95
N LEU A 384 13.90 -5.81 9.68
CA LEU A 384 13.46 -6.73 8.64
C LEU A 384 14.41 -7.93 8.51
N LYS A 385 15.73 -7.69 8.39
CA LYS A 385 16.73 -8.77 8.27
C LYS A 385 16.70 -9.70 9.48
N LYS A 386 16.67 -9.16 10.70
CA LYS A 386 16.55 -9.94 11.94
C LYS A 386 15.29 -10.79 11.97
N TRP A 387 14.15 -10.24 11.52
CA TRP A 387 12.92 -11.00 11.44
C TRP A 387 13.02 -12.12 10.40
N VAL A 388 13.58 -11.84 9.24
CA VAL A 388 13.81 -12.85 8.19
C VAL A 388 14.72 -13.97 8.69
N GLU A 389 15.77 -13.66 9.46
CA GLU A 389 16.63 -14.65 10.13
C GLU A 389 15.86 -15.52 11.13
N GLN A 390 14.93 -14.94 11.90
CA GLN A 390 14.07 -15.66 12.85
C GLN A 390 12.99 -16.53 12.18
N ASN A 391 12.72 -16.31 10.89
CA ASN A 391 11.69 -17.02 10.13
C ASN A 391 12.35 -17.73 8.94
N PRO A 392 13.07 -18.85 9.13
CA PRO A 392 13.98 -19.41 8.12
C PRO A 392 13.28 -19.95 6.86
N THR A 393 11.98 -20.18 6.91
CA THR A 393 11.15 -20.63 5.77
C THR A 393 10.71 -19.48 4.86
N GLU A 394 10.80 -18.23 5.33
CA GLU A 394 10.27 -17.06 4.63
C GLU A 394 11.11 -16.74 3.37
N THR A 395 10.49 -16.36 2.27
CA THR A 395 11.19 -15.99 1.03
C THR A 395 10.60 -14.72 0.44
N GLY A 396 11.42 -13.91 -0.21
CA GLY A 396 10.99 -12.60 -0.68
C GLY A 396 12.14 -11.60 -0.79
N ARG A 397 11.77 -10.33 -0.81
CA ARG A 397 12.73 -9.22 -0.89
C ARG A 397 12.28 -8.03 -0.06
N LEU A 398 13.24 -7.26 0.40
CA LEU A 398 13.03 -5.93 0.95
C LEU A 398 12.67 -4.97 -0.19
N ILE A 399 11.61 -4.17 -0.01
CA ILE A 399 11.21 -3.08 -0.90
C ILE A 399 10.89 -1.81 -0.10
N SER A 400 10.86 -0.66 -0.76
CA SER A 400 10.33 0.57 -0.15
C SER A 400 8.81 0.48 -0.02
N ILE A 401 8.26 1.16 0.98
CA ILE A 401 6.81 1.29 1.14
C ILE A 401 6.20 2.06 -0.04
N SER A 402 6.91 3.04 -0.59
CA SER A 402 6.53 3.78 -1.80
C SER A 402 6.45 2.86 -3.03
N GLN A 403 7.41 1.93 -3.19
CA GLN A 403 7.36 0.91 -4.25
C GLN A 403 6.17 -0.03 -4.03
N ALA A 404 5.93 -0.48 -2.79
CA ALA A 404 4.80 -1.33 -2.45
C ALA A 404 3.45 -0.65 -2.80
N LEU A 405 3.32 0.66 -2.51
CA LEU A 405 2.15 1.46 -2.88
C LEU A 405 2.03 1.58 -4.40
N ALA A 406 3.11 1.98 -5.09
CA ALA A 406 3.11 2.14 -6.53
C ALA A 406 2.71 0.84 -7.25
N ASP A 407 3.12 -0.32 -6.76
CA ASP A 407 2.71 -1.61 -7.31
C ASP A 407 1.23 -1.91 -7.10
N LYS A 408 0.61 -1.42 -6.01
CA LYS A 408 -0.85 -1.48 -5.83
C LYS A 408 -1.59 -0.51 -6.74
N MET A 409 -1.08 0.71 -6.90
CA MET A 409 -1.72 1.73 -7.76
C MET A 409 -1.74 1.36 -9.24
N LYS A 410 -0.88 0.43 -9.68
CA LYS A 410 -0.87 -0.12 -11.06
C LYS A 410 -1.97 -1.15 -11.33
N LEU A 411 -2.68 -1.64 -10.32
CA LEU A 411 -3.67 -2.70 -10.49
C LEU A 411 -4.92 -2.18 -11.19
N SER A 412 -5.43 -2.93 -12.17
CA SER A 412 -6.72 -2.65 -12.81
C SER A 412 -7.88 -2.93 -11.85
N PRO A 413 -9.08 -2.36 -12.07
CA PRO A 413 -10.27 -2.69 -11.29
C PRO A 413 -10.56 -4.19 -11.20
N GLU A 414 -10.36 -4.93 -12.30
CA GLU A 414 -10.53 -6.38 -12.35
C GLU A 414 -9.48 -7.12 -11.51
N GLN A 415 -8.23 -6.64 -11.51
CA GLN A 415 -7.17 -7.19 -10.66
C GLN A 415 -7.44 -6.91 -9.18
N ILE A 416 -7.93 -5.71 -8.84
CA ILE A 416 -8.32 -5.33 -7.48
C ILE A 416 -9.47 -6.23 -7.00
N GLN A 417 -10.50 -6.41 -7.83
CA GLN A 417 -11.63 -7.29 -7.51
C GLN A 417 -11.19 -8.74 -7.27
N LYS A 418 -10.10 -9.16 -7.91
CA LYS A 418 -9.49 -10.49 -7.78
C LYS A 418 -8.35 -10.60 -6.77
N ALA A 419 -7.97 -9.50 -6.11
CA ALA A 419 -6.76 -9.42 -5.30
C ALA A 419 -6.68 -10.45 -4.16
N CYS A 420 -7.81 -11.01 -3.72
CA CYS A 420 -7.85 -12.17 -2.80
C CYS A 420 -8.86 -13.25 -3.22
N LYS A 421 -9.50 -13.10 -4.39
CA LYS A 421 -10.52 -14.04 -4.87
C LYS A 421 -9.83 -15.19 -5.62
N ILE A 422 -9.57 -16.26 -4.87
CA ILE A 422 -9.04 -17.58 -5.27
C ILE A 422 -8.08 -17.59 -6.48
N GLY A 423 -6.80 -17.57 -6.16
CA GLY A 423 -5.72 -18.02 -7.04
C GLY A 423 -4.57 -18.65 -6.25
N GLU A 424 -4.28 -18.11 -5.06
CA GLU A 424 -3.12 -18.47 -4.22
C GLU A 424 -3.45 -18.96 -2.81
N CYS A 425 -4.67 -18.71 -2.30
CA CYS A 425 -5.09 -19.02 -0.92
C CYS A 425 -6.27 -20.00 -0.81
N SER A 426 -6.78 -20.50 -1.94
CA SER A 426 -7.77 -21.58 -1.92
C SER A 426 -7.06 -22.91 -1.98
N PRO A 427 -7.42 -23.87 -1.12
CA PRO A 427 -7.16 -25.25 -1.45
C PRO A 427 -7.88 -25.55 -2.76
N LYS A 428 -7.11 -25.81 -3.81
CA LYS A 428 -7.66 -26.28 -5.09
C LYS A 428 -7.82 -27.77 -5.01
#